data_AF-A0A5C7LF46-F1
#
_entry.id   AF-A0A5C7LF46-F1
#
_cell.length_a   1.000
_cell.length_b   1.000
_cell.length_c   1.000
_cell.angle_alpha   90.00
_cell.angle_beta   90.00
_cell.angle_gamma   90.00
#
_symmetry.space_group_name_H-M   'P 1'
#
loop_
_entity.id
_entity.type
_entity.pdbx_description
1 polymer ?
#
loop_
_entity_poly.entity_id
_entity_poly.type
_entity_poly.pdbx_seq_one_letter_code
_entity_poly.pdbx_strand_id
1 'polypeptide(L)' 'MTKYKFIGEGMGVPGLPHEITDEQAKKDGVGALLEQAVMLGLYEEVKETVKGQKSKVEPLGSKGDVSDG' A
#
# COMPACT_ATOMS: atom_id res chain seq x y z
N MET A 1 -4.70 11.83 15.29
CA MET A 1 -4.03 10.55 14.97
C MET A 1 -4.65 9.98 13.71
N THR A 2 -3.89 9.93 12.63
CA THR A 2 -4.32 9.27 11.40
C THR A 2 -3.88 7.82 11.47
N LYS A 3 -4.85 6.90 11.31
CA LYS A 3 -4.60 5.47 11.30
C LYS A 3 -4.60 5.00 9.86
N TYR A 4 -3.66 4.15 9.51
CA TYR A 4 -3.55 3.57 8.19
C TYR A 4 -3.76 2.07 8.29
N LYS A 5 -4.54 1.52 7.37
CA LYS A 5 -4.81 0.09 7.30
C LYS A 5 -4.42 -0.43 5.94
N PHE A 6 -3.70 -1.55 5.93
CA PHE A 6 -3.37 -2.29 4.74
C PHE A 6 -4.65 -2.83 4.10
N ILE A 7 -4.89 -2.46 2.85
CA ILE A 7 -5.99 -2.90 2.00
C ILE A 7 -5.51 -3.72 0.79
N GLY A 8 -4.19 -3.93 0.67
CA GLY A 8 -3.63 -4.78 -0.38
C GLY A 8 -3.98 -6.26 -0.19
N GLU A 9 -3.88 -7.04 -1.28
CA GLU A 9 -4.02 -8.50 -1.23
C GLU A 9 -2.62 -9.15 -1.07
N GLY A 10 -2.36 -9.85 0.05
CA GLY A 10 -1.12 -10.60 0.25
C GLY A 10 -0.52 -10.54 1.66
N MET A 11 0.78 -10.85 1.78
CA MET A 11 1.56 -10.94 3.04
C MET A 11 1.81 -9.59 3.75
N GLY A 12 1.29 -8.47 3.24
CA GLY A 12 1.59 -7.14 3.77
C GLY A 12 2.89 -6.56 3.22
N VAL A 13 3.27 -5.38 3.72
CA VAL A 13 4.57 -4.75 3.42
C VAL A 13 5.59 -5.23 4.47
N PRO A 14 6.72 -5.83 4.06
CA PRO A 14 7.72 -6.31 5.00
C PRO A 14 8.29 -5.14 5.82
N GLY A 15 8.18 -5.25 7.15
CA GLY A 15 8.55 -4.19 8.10
C GLY A 15 7.42 -3.21 8.42
N LEU A 16 6.23 -3.35 7.82
CA LEU A 16 5.06 -2.51 8.12
C LEU A 16 3.88 -3.37 8.56
N PRO A 17 3.35 -3.19 9.79
CA PRO A 17 2.16 -3.90 10.23
C PRO A 17 0.94 -3.54 9.37
N HIS A 18 -0.03 -4.45 9.29
CA HIS A 18 -1.29 -4.23 8.54
C HIS A 18 -2.13 -3.09 9.09
N GLU A 19 -1.87 -2.65 10.32
CA GLU A 19 -2.49 -1.49 10.93
C GLU A 19 -1.40 -0.68 11.62
N ILE A 20 -1.24 0.58 11.22
CA ILE A 20 -0.18 1.45 11.73
C ILE A 20 -0.70 2.88 11.89
N THR A 21 -0.20 3.62 12.88
CA THR A 21 -0.47 5.05 13.02
C THR A 21 0.73 5.86 12.55
N ASP A 22 0.50 7.11 12.18
CA ASP A 22 1.58 8.04 11.80
C ASP A 22 2.71 8.09 12.84
N GLU A 23 2.36 8.17 14.12
CA GLU A 23 3.34 8.19 15.21
C GLU A 23 4.11 6.88 15.33
N GLN A 24 3.45 5.74 15.11
CA GLN A 24 4.12 4.43 15.12
C GLN A 24 5.07 4.31 13.93
N ALA A 25 4.64 4.73 12.74
CA ALA A 25 5.47 4.73 11.54
C ALA A 25 6.71 5.61 11.71
N LYS A 26 6.58 6.73 12.40
CA LYS A 26 7.68 7.64 12.71
C LYS A 26 8.63 7.08 13.77
N LYS A 27 8.12 6.35 14.77
CA LYS A 27 8.93 5.68 15.80
C LYS A 27 9.72 4.50 15.24
N ASP A 28 9.11 3.68 14.39
CA ASP A 28 9.75 2.54 13.75
C ASP A 28 10.66 2.93 12.57
N GLY A 29 10.64 4.22 12.16
CA GLY A 29 11.43 4.70 11.02
C GLY A 29 10.90 4.26 9.65
N VAL A 30 9.67 3.77 9.62
CA VAL A 30 8.99 3.21 8.44
C VAL A 30 8.00 4.19 7.79
N GLY A 31 8.04 5.47 8.18
CA GLY A 31 7.20 6.53 7.60
C GLY A 31 7.31 6.63 6.08
N ALA A 32 8.52 6.52 5.52
CA ALA A 32 8.74 6.56 4.07
C ALA A 32 8.14 5.31 3.36
N LEU A 33 8.15 4.16 4.01
CA LEU A 33 7.54 2.93 3.49
C LEU A 33 6.01 3.04 3.52
N LEU A 34 5.45 3.57 4.61
CA LEU A 34 4.03 3.84 4.73
C LEU A 34 3.56 4.79 3.63
N GLU A 35 4.29 5.88 3.39
CA GLU A 35 3.96 6.85 2.35
C GLU A 35 3.96 6.21 0.95
N GLN A 36 4.99 5.43 0.63
CA GLN A 36 5.03 4.63 -0.60
C GLN A 36 3.86 3.64 -0.68
N ALA A 37 3.53 2.95 0.40
CA ALA A 37 2.47 1.97 0.41
C ALA A 37 1.08 2.62 0.24
N VAL A 38 0.87 3.82 0.79
CA VAL A 38 -0.33 4.63 0.54
C VAL A 38 -0.37 5.10 -0.92
N MET A 39 0.75 5.57 -1.48
CA MET A 39 0.84 5.97 -2.90
C MET A 39 0.54 4.81 -3.87
N LEU A 40 0.96 3.60 -3.51
CA LEU A 40 0.69 2.38 -4.28
C LEU A 40 -0.75 1.87 -4.10
N GLY A 41 -1.55 2.50 -3.23
CA GLY A 41 -2.91 2.04 -2.90
C GLY A 41 -2.95 0.76 -2.08
N LEU A 42 -1.85 0.41 -1.40
CA LEU A 42 -1.75 -0.74 -0.50
C LEU A 42 -2.26 -0.40 0.91
N TYR A 43 -2.18 0.87 1.32
CA TYR A 43 -2.69 1.34 2.61
C TYR A 43 -3.71 2.46 2.41
N GLU A 44 -4.76 2.45 3.22
CA GLU A 44 -5.81 3.46 3.24
C GLU A 44 -5.83 4.18 4.59
N GLU A 45 -5.98 5.51 4.55
CA GLU A 45 -6.25 6.32 5.74
C GLU A 45 -7.63 5.95 6.30
N VAL A 46 -7.65 5.26 7.43
CA VAL A 46 -8.86 5.01 8.21
C VAL A 46 -9.20 6.28 8.98
N LYS A 47 -9.79 7.24 8.28
CA LYS A 47 -10.67 8.23 8.89
C LYS A 47 -12.01 7.52 9.07
N GLU A 48 -12.62 7.62 10.24
CA GLU A 48 -13.89 6.99 10.57
C GLU A 48 -15.05 7.67 9.79
N THR A 49 -14.97 7.67 8.46
CA THR A 49 -15.93 8.23 7.52
C THR A 49 -16.15 7.20 6.42
N VAL A 50 -17.15 6.37 6.69
CA VAL A 50 -17.86 5.43 5.80
C VAL A 50 -17.63 5.65 4.28
N LYS A 51 -17.30 4.55 3.57
CA LYS A 51 -17.34 4.28 2.11
C LYS A 51 -16.06 4.48 1.29
N GLY A 52 -15.30 3.38 1.17
CA GLY A 52 -15.01 2.67 -0.08
C GLY A 52 -14.22 3.38 -1.18
N GLN A 53 -13.10 2.80 -1.57
CA GLN A 53 -12.72 2.72 -2.99
C GLN A 53 -11.81 1.52 -3.28
N LYS A 54 -12.32 0.64 -4.14
CA LYS A 54 -11.56 -0.42 -4.83
C LYS A 54 -10.59 0.25 -5.79
N SER A 55 -9.30 0.29 -5.47
CA SER A 55 -8.27 0.53 -6.48
C SER A 55 -7.92 -0.79 -7.16
N LYS A 56 -8.65 -1.03 -8.25
CA LYS A 56 -8.37 -2.04 -9.27
C LYS A 56 -6.99 -1.71 -9.88
N VAL A 57 -5.91 -2.25 -9.33
CA VAL A 57 -4.61 -2.21 -10.00
C VAL A 57 -4.63 -3.27 -11.11
N GLU A 58 -4.68 -2.80 -12.35
CA GLU A 58 -4.60 -3.63 -13.54
C GLU A 58 -3.24 -4.34 -13.58
N PRO A 59 -3.18 -5.65 -13.85
CA PRO A 59 -1.91 -6.31 -14.04
C PRO A 59 -1.23 -5.71 -15.27
N LEU A 60 -0.04 -5.16 -15.09
CA LEU A 60 0.83 -4.74 -16.18
C LEU A 60 1.19 -6.00 -16.99
N GLY A 61 0.33 -6.27 -17.97
CA GLY A 61 0.41 -7.43 -18.83
C GLY A 61 1.75 -7.45 -19.56
N SER A 62 2.43 -8.57 -19.38
CA SER A 62 3.49 -9.10 -20.19
C SER A 62 3.31 -8.78 -21.68
N LYS A 63 4.35 -8.20 -22.28
CA LYS A 63 4.65 -8.31 -23.71
C LYS A 63 6.18 -8.46 -23.75
N GLY A 64 6.73 -9.66 -23.82
CA GLY A 64 6.40 -10.70 -24.78
C GLY A 64 7.44 -10.62 -25.89
N ASP A 65 8.36 -11.59 -25.87
CA ASP A 65 8.92 -12.31 -27.03
C ASP A 65 9.59 -11.48 -28.15
N VAL A 66 10.94 -11.51 -28.30
CA VAL A 66 11.73 -12.44 -29.15
C VAL A 66 11.83 -12.03 -30.64
N SER A 67 13.04 -12.26 -31.20
CA SER A 67 13.46 -12.33 -32.63
C SER A 67 13.80 -11.00 -33.32
N ASP A 68 15.07 -10.77 -33.67
CA ASP A 68 15.90 -11.39 -34.74
C ASP A 68 15.54 -10.88 -36.14
N GLY A 69 16.49 -10.16 -36.73
CA GLY A 69 16.44 -9.50 -38.04
C GLY A 69 17.69 -8.67 -38.26
#